data_AF-A0A1Y1V7A7-F1
#
_entry.id   AF-A0A1Y1V7A7-F1
#
_cell.length_a   1.000
_cell.length_b   1.000
_cell.length_c   1.000
_cell.angle_alpha   90.00
_cell.angle_beta   90.00
_cell.angle_gamma   90.00
#
_symmetry.space_group_name_H-M   'P 1'
#
loop_
_entity.id
_entity.type
_entity.pdbx_description
1 polymer ?
#
loop_
_entity_poly.entity_id
_entity_poly.type
_entity_poly.pdbx_seq_one_letter_code
_entity_poly.pdbx_strand_id
1 'polypeptide(L)'
;MKVDQLIFPFFSVKEGQVDLFKGIDILNESLSTFFSKYKDNNIEVILIENDNNVMEKIKEKCTIKDSRFKIINSEIKDYISKIDSNSVNFRYIASEISWRFKMSCTTYSQSIQKLIGVELINKVKEQYKTAILNKCYIVDMPKNSSLYTTNKIKKVILINTPNTNPERPNQIPEDQALMELKNSFGSLLKEFENILNSSKFLNLFKNPNVKSDNSNQKSKAKVNNYSSWNDALLLYIKHPEQYKEYIFRSEDKFLVVHDKFPKSKIHLLIIPKEEIKSIYYLNKSHISLVNEMVDLSKEIINELKKKYGELDFQVGFHAIPSMNQVHMHVITGDFISPSLKNKKHWNSFTTEFFLKPSFIIKQLENYGSIKIDKQHYETILKRPLKCHKCNQEMKNMPTLKSHLSTHISN
;
A
#
# COMPACT_ATOMS: atom_id res chain seq x y z
N MET A 1 -4.86 20.34 -15.20
CA MET A 1 -4.83 19.51 -13.97
C MET A 1 -3.40 19.07 -13.74
N LYS A 2 -2.96 18.92 -12.48
CA LYS A 2 -1.60 18.44 -12.18
C LYS A 2 -1.55 16.92 -12.31
N VAL A 3 -0.47 16.39 -12.87
CA VAL A 3 -0.29 14.95 -13.10
C VAL A 3 0.75 14.35 -12.15
N ASP A 4 0.56 13.09 -11.76
CA ASP A 4 1.59 12.31 -11.06
C ASP A 4 2.46 11.55 -12.08
N GLN A 5 3.78 11.64 -11.95
CA GLN A 5 4.72 11.11 -12.95
C GLN A 5 5.50 9.92 -12.40
N LEU A 6 5.43 8.77 -13.06
CA LEU A 6 6.40 7.68 -12.89
C LEU A 6 7.52 7.88 -13.91
N ILE A 7 8.77 7.96 -13.44
CA ILE A 7 9.96 8.11 -14.27
C ILE A 7 10.84 6.89 -14.06
N PHE A 8 11.25 6.20 -15.13
CA PHE A 8 12.04 4.98 -15.02
C PHE A 8 13.03 4.84 -16.21
N PRO A 9 14.18 4.17 -16.01
CA PRO A 9 15.07 3.80 -17.10
C PRO A 9 14.60 2.51 -17.78
N PHE A 10 15.22 2.15 -18.91
CA PHE A 10 15.05 0.82 -19.47
C PHE A 10 15.87 -0.19 -18.64
N PHE A 11 15.19 -1.04 -17.86
CA PHE A 11 15.84 -1.99 -16.97
C PHE A 11 16.61 -3.09 -17.71
N SER A 12 17.70 -3.54 -17.10
CA SER A 12 18.45 -4.76 -17.46
C SER A 12 19.05 -4.84 -18.87
N VAL A 13 18.84 -3.87 -19.75
CA VAL A 13 19.37 -3.93 -21.12
C VAL A 13 20.84 -3.50 -21.17
N LYS A 14 21.14 -2.25 -20.82
CA LYS A 14 22.48 -1.67 -21.06
C LYS A 14 23.56 -2.35 -20.25
N GLU A 15 23.43 -2.34 -18.93
CA GLU A 15 24.41 -2.98 -18.05
C GLU A 15 24.10 -4.46 -17.75
N GLY A 16 22.83 -4.86 -17.81
CA GLY A 16 22.38 -6.23 -17.53
C GLY A 16 22.44 -7.18 -18.72
N GLN A 17 22.62 -6.64 -19.95
CA GLN A 17 22.75 -7.35 -21.24
C GLN A 17 21.55 -8.20 -21.66
N VAL A 18 20.36 -7.98 -21.10
CA VAL A 18 19.13 -8.60 -21.60
C VAL A 18 18.86 -8.11 -23.03
N ASP A 19 18.39 -8.99 -23.91
CA ASP A 19 18.11 -8.66 -25.31
C ASP A 19 17.16 -7.46 -25.42
N LEU A 20 17.62 -6.41 -26.11
CA LEU A 20 16.87 -5.15 -26.24
C LEU A 20 15.55 -5.33 -26.98
N PHE A 21 15.51 -6.12 -28.06
CA PHE A 21 14.28 -6.28 -28.84
C PHE A 21 13.22 -7.02 -28.03
N LYS A 22 13.58 -8.14 -27.41
CA LYS A 22 12.68 -8.89 -26.53
C LYS A 22 12.29 -8.07 -25.29
N GLY A 23 13.22 -7.27 -24.76
CA GLY A 23 12.94 -6.30 -23.71
C GLY A 23 11.88 -5.26 -24.11
N ILE A 24 11.92 -4.75 -25.34
CA ILE A 24 10.90 -3.81 -25.87
C ILE A 24 9.54 -4.50 -25.99
N ASP A 25 9.49 -5.77 -26.41
CA ASP A 25 8.25 -6.54 -26.46
C ASP A 25 7.62 -6.67 -25.07
N ILE A 26 8.43 -6.95 -24.04
CA ILE A 26 7.98 -7.00 -22.64
C ILE A 26 7.50 -5.63 -22.15
N LEU A 27 8.20 -4.55 -22.49
CA LEU A 27 7.80 -3.19 -22.14
C LEU A 27 6.42 -2.86 -22.74
N ASN A 28 6.25 -3.15 -24.03
CA ASN A 28 4.99 -2.97 -24.75
C ASN A 28 3.84 -3.73 -24.06
N GLU A 29 4.05 -5.01 -23.75
CA GLU A 29 3.05 -5.86 -23.09
C GLU A 29 2.70 -5.32 -21.69
N SER A 30 3.72 -4.98 -20.90
CA SER A 30 3.57 -4.56 -19.50
C SER A 30 2.81 -3.22 -19.41
N LEU A 31 3.18 -2.25 -20.24
CA LEU A 31 2.52 -0.95 -20.25
C LEU A 31 1.11 -1.01 -20.86
N SER A 32 0.91 -1.78 -21.93
CA SER A 32 -0.45 -1.99 -22.49
C SER A 32 -1.39 -2.62 -21.47
N THR A 33 -0.90 -3.62 -20.72
CA THR A 33 -1.65 -4.25 -19.63
C THR A 33 -1.96 -3.25 -18.52
N PHE A 34 -0.98 -2.44 -18.11
CA PHE A 34 -1.18 -1.42 -17.08
C PHE A 34 -2.20 -0.37 -17.50
N PHE A 35 -2.06 0.23 -18.69
CA PHE A 35 -2.95 1.27 -19.16
C PHE A 35 -4.38 0.79 -19.45
N SER A 36 -4.55 -0.48 -19.87
CA SER A 36 -5.88 -1.06 -20.04
C SER A 36 -6.65 -1.18 -18.72
N LYS A 37 -5.95 -1.42 -17.60
CA LYS A 37 -6.53 -1.57 -16.26
C LYS A 37 -6.65 -0.24 -15.51
N TYR A 38 -5.61 0.58 -15.55
CA TYR A 38 -5.53 1.82 -14.80
C TYR A 38 -6.22 2.96 -15.57
N LYS A 39 -7.42 3.35 -15.13
CA LYS A 39 -8.30 4.29 -15.86
C LYS A 39 -8.08 5.77 -15.54
N ASP A 40 -7.29 6.12 -14.53
CA ASP A 40 -7.05 7.54 -14.22
C ASP A 40 -6.11 8.17 -15.25
N ASN A 41 -6.54 9.32 -15.77
CA ASN A 41 -5.84 10.10 -16.78
C ASN A 41 -4.84 11.11 -16.18
N ASN A 42 -4.83 11.30 -14.86
CA ASN A 42 -3.94 12.25 -14.20
C ASN A 42 -2.55 11.66 -13.87
N ILE A 43 -2.05 10.79 -14.74
CA ILE A 43 -0.71 10.21 -14.62
C ILE A 43 0.07 10.36 -15.92
N GLU A 44 1.39 10.37 -15.79
CA GLU A 44 2.29 10.14 -16.91
C GLU A 44 3.31 9.08 -16.52
N VAL A 45 3.62 8.20 -17.46
CA VAL A 45 4.64 7.16 -17.33
C VAL A 45 5.74 7.49 -18.34
N ILE A 46 6.93 7.78 -17.83
CA ILE A 46 8.01 8.39 -18.60
C ILE A 46 9.21 7.44 -18.58
N LEU A 47 9.54 6.91 -19.75
CA LEU A 47 10.78 6.21 -19.99
C LEU A 47 11.87 7.25 -20.31
N ILE A 48 12.97 7.23 -19.55
CA ILE A 48 14.14 8.07 -19.81
C ILE A 48 15.28 7.17 -20.30
N GLU A 49 15.84 7.55 -21.45
CA GLU A 49 16.98 6.88 -22.05
C GLU A 49 17.88 7.96 -22.69
N ASN A 50 19.19 7.87 -22.50
CA ASN A 50 20.16 8.85 -23.02
C ASN A 50 21.06 8.26 -24.12
N ASP A 51 21.01 6.95 -24.33
CA ASP A 51 21.72 6.26 -25.39
C ASP A 51 20.93 6.35 -26.70
N ASN A 52 21.46 7.09 -27.68
CA ASN A 52 20.77 7.31 -28.95
C ASN A 52 20.50 6.01 -29.72
N ASN A 53 21.38 5.01 -29.63
CA ASN A 53 21.21 3.74 -30.34
C ASN A 53 20.06 2.92 -29.73
N VAL A 54 19.96 2.92 -28.40
CA VAL A 54 18.85 2.27 -27.69
C VAL A 54 17.55 3.03 -27.95
N MET A 55 17.60 4.36 -27.92
CA MET A 55 16.47 5.25 -28.20
C MET A 55 15.86 5.03 -29.59
N GLU A 56 16.70 4.90 -30.63
CA GLU A 56 16.24 4.63 -32.00
C GLU A 56 15.49 3.30 -32.09
N LYS A 57 16.04 2.24 -31.51
CA LYS A 57 15.40 0.91 -31.48
C LYS A 57 14.10 0.91 -30.69
N ILE A 58 14.03 1.64 -29.57
CA ILE A 58 12.79 1.83 -28.83
C ILE A 58 11.76 2.53 -29.71
N LYS A 59 12.13 3.63 -30.40
CA LYS A 59 11.21 4.37 -31.28
C LYS A 59 10.69 3.52 -32.45
N GLU A 60 11.53 2.65 -33.00
CA GLU A 60 11.17 1.75 -34.10
C GLU A 60 10.13 0.70 -33.67
N LYS A 61 10.31 0.10 -32.48
CA LYS A 61 9.55 -1.09 -32.06
C LYS A 61 8.51 -0.85 -30.96
N CYS A 62 8.56 0.30 -30.27
CA CYS A 62 7.56 0.65 -29.26
C CYS A 62 6.20 0.91 -29.92
N THR A 63 5.20 0.11 -29.56
CA THR A 63 3.85 0.18 -30.16
C THR A 63 2.82 0.85 -29.24
N ILE A 64 3.24 1.32 -28.07
CA ILE A 64 2.36 1.96 -27.09
C ILE A 64 1.84 3.29 -27.63
N LYS A 65 0.51 3.39 -27.81
CA LYS A 65 -0.18 4.59 -28.30
C LYS A 65 -0.86 5.42 -27.22
N ASP A 66 -0.81 4.99 -25.96
CA ASP A 66 -1.44 5.70 -24.85
C ASP A 66 -0.74 7.05 -24.62
N SER A 67 -1.50 8.15 -24.63
CA SER A 67 -0.97 9.51 -24.52
C SER A 67 -0.31 9.80 -23.17
N ARG A 68 -0.54 8.95 -22.15
CA ARG A 68 0.09 9.03 -20.84
C ARG A 68 1.52 8.48 -20.85
N PHE A 69 1.92 7.72 -21.87
CA PHE A 69 3.27 7.22 -22.01
C PHE A 69 4.15 8.19 -22.81
N LYS A 70 5.34 8.48 -22.30
CA LYS A 70 6.32 9.35 -22.96
C LYS A 70 7.70 8.72 -22.92
N ILE A 71 8.45 8.89 -24.00
CA ILE A 71 9.86 8.52 -24.08
C ILE A 71 10.66 9.81 -24.21
N ILE A 72 11.61 10.01 -23.31
CA ILE A 72 12.41 11.24 -23.24
C ILE A 72 13.88 10.90 -23.44
N ASN A 73 14.50 11.57 -24.42
CA ASN A 73 15.93 11.52 -24.62
C ASN A 73 16.65 12.51 -23.70
N SER A 74 17.13 12.04 -22.55
CA SER A 74 17.81 12.89 -21.57
C SER A 74 18.55 12.07 -20.51
N GLU A 75 19.55 12.67 -19.88
CA GLU A 75 19.99 12.17 -18.58
C GLU A 75 19.00 12.58 -17.49
N ILE A 76 18.78 11.69 -16.51
CA ILE A 76 17.82 11.93 -15.43
C ILE A 76 18.12 13.21 -14.63
N LYS A 77 19.40 13.54 -14.41
CA LYS A 77 19.83 14.75 -13.69
C LYS A 77 19.41 16.03 -14.44
N ASP A 78 19.49 15.99 -15.77
CA ASP A 78 19.16 17.13 -16.64
C ASP A 78 17.65 17.25 -16.80
N TYR A 79 16.96 16.11 -16.90
CA TYR A 79 15.51 16.08 -16.91
C TYR A 79 14.91 16.68 -15.64
N ILE A 80 15.42 16.29 -14.46
CA ILE A 80 14.94 16.78 -13.17
C ILE A 80 15.21 18.28 -12.97
N SER A 81 16.33 18.79 -13.50
CA SER A 81 16.71 20.21 -13.34
C SER A 81 15.97 21.16 -14.29
N LYS A 82 15.56 20.68 -15.48
CA LYS A 82 14.93 21.52 -16.53
C LYS A 82 13.41 21.52 -16.49
N ILE A 83 12.78 20.57 -15.79
CA ILE A 83 11.34 20.37 -15.91
C ILE A 83 10.53 21.36 -15.06
N ASP A 84 9.47 21.92 -15.66
CA ASP A 84 8.51 22.73 -14.92
C ASP A 84 7.81 21.88 -13.84
N SER A 85 7.78 22.42 -12.62
CA SER A 85 7.12 21.79 -11.47
C SER A 85 5.66 22.22 -11.31
N ASN A 86 5.21 23.23 -12.06
CA ASN A 86 3.87 23.79 -11.93
C ASN A 86 2.77 22.84 -12.42
N SER A 87 3.05 22.03 -13.45
CA SER A 87 2.12 21.06 -14.04
C SER A 87 2.11 19.70 -13.35
N VAL A 88 2.98 19.46 -12.36
CA VAL A 88 3.18 18.14 -11.73
C VAL A 88 2.73 18.16 -10.27
N ASN A 89 2.03 17.10 -9.87
CA ASN A 89 1.67 16.86 -8.48
C ASN A 89 2.89 16.34 -7.73
N PHE A 90 3.30 15.10 -8.05
CA PHE A 90 4.55 14.51 -7.58
C PHE A 90 5.17 13.58 -8.63
N ARG A 91 6.47 13.35 -8.46
CA ARG A 91 7.31 12.44 -9.25
C ARG A 91 7.72 11.26 -8.41
N TYR A 92 7.73 10.10 -9.04
CA TYR A 92 8.11 8.81 -8.49
C TYR A 92 9.18 8.24 -9.42
N ILE A 93 10.40 8.12 -8.92
CA ILE A 93 11.55 7.74 -9.75
C ILE A 93 11.87 6.28 -9.47
N ALA A 94 11.85 5.43 -10.49
CA ALA A 94 12.30 4.06 -10.40
C ALA A 94 13.81 3.98 -10.66
N SER A 95 14.53 3.14 -9.91
CA SER A 95 15.97 2.97 -10.11
C SER A 95 16.43 1.57 -9.73
N GLU A 96 17.37 1.04 -10.49
CA GLU A 96 17.94 -0.28 -10.24
C GLU A 96 18.86 -0.25 -9.01
N ILE A 97 18.82 -1.35 -8.25
CA ILE A 97 19.76 -1.65 -7.17
C ILE A 97 20.29 -3.06 -7.34
N SER A 98 21.54 -3.28 -6.97
CA SER A 98 22.04 -4.65 -6.76
C SER A 98 21.38 -5.31 -5.56
N TRP A 99 21.52 -6.64 -5.45
CA TRP A 99 21.13 -7.42 -4.28
C TRP A 99 21.71 -6.90 -2.94
N ARG A 100 22.80 -6.12 -2.98
CA ARG A 100 23.43 -5.48 -1.79
C ARG A 100 22.95 -4.05 -1.52
N PHE A 101 21.88 -3.59 -2.19
CA PHE A 101 21.42 -2.19 -2.18
C PHE A 101 22.48 -1.18 -2.69
N LYS A 102 23.42 -1.61 -3.53
CA LYS A 102 24.32 -0.67 -4.22
C LYS A 102 23.63 -0.14 -5.47
N MET A 103 23.55 1.18 -5.59
CA MET A 103 23.12 1.91 -6.78
C MET A 103 24.29 2.20 -7.75
N SER A 104 25.43 1.51 -7.58
CA SER A 104 26.52 1.59 -8.54
C SER A 104 26.35 0.63 -9.73
N CYS A 105 25.24 -0.12 -9.79
CA CYS A 105 25.00 -1.13 -10.82
C CYS A 105 24.72 -0.53 -12.21
N THR A 106 24.18 0.68 -12.30
CA THR A 106 23.99 1.37 -13.59
C THR A 106 24.40 2.83 -13.50
N THR A 107 24.77 3.41 -14.64
CA THR A 107 25.07 4.85 -14.73
C THR A 107 23.87 5.72 -14.30
N TYR A 108 22.66 5.28 -14.65
CA TYR A 108 21.41 5.89 -14.20
C TYR A 108 21.25 5.84 -12.68
N SER A 109 21.43 4.66 -12.06
CA SER A 109 21.26 4.50 -10.61
C SER A 109 22.33 5.28 -9.81
N GLN A 110 23.55 5.38 -10.32
CA GLN A 110 24.59 6.24 -9.73
C GLN A 110 24.18 7.70 -9.72
N SER A 111 23.57 8.17 -10.82
CA SER A 111 23.07 9.55 -10.92
C SER A 111 21.95 9.82 -9.91
N ILE A 112 21.03 8.87 -9.72
CA ILE A 112 20.00 8.99 -8.68
C ILE A 112 20.61 8.99 -7.28
N GLN A 113 21.57 8.12 -6.98
CA GLN A 113 22.24 8.11 -5.67
C GLN A 113 22.94 9.44 -5.37
N LYS A 114 23.59 10.06 -6.36
CA LYS A 114 24.19 11.39 -6.21
C LYS A 114 23.14 12.46 -5.91
N LEU A 115 21.95 12.36 -6.49
CA LEU A 115 20.85 13.29 -6.24
C LEU A 115 20.26 13.13 -4.83
N ILE A 116 19.92 11.91 -4.42
CA ILE A 116 19.17 11.68 -3.17
C ILE A 116 20.05 11.45 -1.93
N GLY A 117 21.34 11.23 -2.13
CA GLY A 117 22.30 10.91 -1.07
C GLY A 117 22.28 9.44 -0.64
N VAL A 118 23.45 8.95 -0.20
CA VAL A 118 23.64 7.53 0.19
C VAL A 118 22.88 7.14 1.47
N GLU A 119 22.65 8.11 2.37
CA GLU A 119 22.04 7.86 3.68
C GLU A 119 20.62 7.29 3.57
N LEU A 120 19.82 7.81 2.63
CA LEU A 120 18.44 7.34 2.44
C LEU A 120 18.40 5.88 1.96
N ILE A 121 19.38 5.47 1.16
CA ILE A 121 19.51 4.10 0.67
C ILE A 121 19.98 3.16 1.79
N ASN A 122 20.92 3.63 2.63
CA ASN A 122 21.42 2.87 3.78
C ASN A 122 20.29 2.53 4.76
N LYS A 123 19.34 3.45 5.01
CA LYS A 123 18.16 3.16 5.84
C LYS A 123 17.31 2.02 5.29
N VAL A 124 17.11 1.96 3.97
CA VAL A 124 16.41 0.84 3.33
C VAL A 124 17.22 -0.45 3.47
N LYS A 125 18.53 -0.39 3.24
CA LYS A 125 19.44 -1.53 3.40
C LYS A 125 19.41 -2.10 4.83
N GLU A 126 19.42 -1.26 5.86
CA GLU A 126 19.31 -1.68 7.26
C GLU A 126 18.01 -2.43 7.54
N GLN A 127 16.91 -2.02 6.89
CA GLN A 127 15.61 -2.66 7.07
C GLN A 127 15.50 -4.04 6.40
N TYR A 128 16.08 -4.23 5.22
CA TYR A 128 15.85 -5.43 4.40
C TYR A 128 17.06 -6.34 4.25
N LYS A 129 18.28 -5.87 4.57
CA LYS A 129 19.59 -6.54 4.44
C LYS A 129 20.01 -6.89 3.01
N THR A 130 19.16 -7.60 2.26
CA THR A 130 19.38 -8.06 0.89
C THR A 130 18.17 -7.76 0.01
N ALA A 131 18.41 -7.26 -1.20
CA ALA A 131 17.35 -6.99 -2.17
C ALA A 131 17.01 -8.27 -2.97
N ILE A 132 15.77 -8.74 -2.82
CA ILE A 132 15.16 -9.82 -3.60
C ILE A 132 14.84 -9.32 -5.02
N LEU A 133 15.07 -10.18 -6.02
CA LEU A 133 14.74 -9.95 -7.42
C LEU A 133 13.27 -9.53 -7.61
N ASN A 134 13.02 -8.57 -8.50
CA ASN A 134 11.74 -7.93 -8.84
C ASN A 134 11.03 -7.16 -7.72
N LYS A 135 11.48 -7.28 -6.46
CA LYS A 135 10.84 -6.61 -5.34
C LYS A 135 11.17 -5.12 -5.33
N CYS A 136 10.15 -4.30 -5.17
CA CYS A 136 10.28 -2.86 -5.00
C CYS A 136 10.55 -2.48 -3.54
N TYR A 137 11.40 -1.47 -3.34
CA TYR A 137 11.73 -0.88 -2.04
C TYR A 137 11.59 0.63 -2.12
N ILE A 138 10.95 1.22 -1.13
CA ILE A 138 10.57 2.63 -1.17
C ILE A 138 11.51 3.47 -0.34
N VAL A 139 12.03 4.53 -0.98
CA VAL A 139 12.71 5.63 -0.31
C VAL A 139 11.78 6.84 -0.31
N ASP A 140 11.33 7.27 0.86
CA ASP A 140 10.56 8.50 1.02
C ASP A 140 11.48 9.72 0.99
N MET A 141 11.16 10.72 0.17
CA MET A 141 11.92 11.97 0.14
C MET A 141 11.57 12.83 1.36
N PRO A 142 12.56 13.43 2.05
CA PRO A 142 12.32 14.35 3.16
C PRO A 142 11.47 15.54 2.70
N LYS A 143 10.35 15.80 3.39
CA LYS A 143 9.38 16.83 2.97
C LYS A 143 9.94 18.25 2.94
N ASN A 144 11.03 18.50 3.67
CA ASN A 144 11.76 19.77 3.74
C ASN A 144 12.91 19.89 2.72
N SER A 145 13.19 18.85 1.94
CA SER A 145 14.24 18.89 0.90
C SER A 145 13.76 19.64 -0.35
N SER A 146 14.69 20.29 -1.05
CA SER A 146 14.43 20.93 -2.36
C SER A 146 13.92 19.92 -3.40
N LEU A 147 14.40 18.68 -3.35
CA LEU A 147 13.91 17.60 -4.21
C LEU A 147 12.40 17.36 -4.03
N TYR A 148 11.89 17.43 -2.80
CA TYR A 148 10.47 17.28 -2.51
C TYR A 148 9.68 18.55 -2.83
N THR A 149 10.15 19.73 -2.40
CA THR A 149 9.39 20.98 -2.48
C THR A 149 9.43 21.59 -3.88
N THR A 150 10.60 21.63 -4.51
CA THR A 150 10.85 22.24 -5.83
C THR A 150 10.73 21.21 -6.94
N ASN A 151 11.51 20.12 -6.90
CA ASN A 151 11.50 19.11 -7.97
C ASN A 151 10.29 18.16 -7.87
N LYS A 152 9.47 18.27 -6.82
CA LYS A 152 8.28 17.44 -6.57
C LYS A 152 8.57 15.94 -6.55
N ILE A 153 9.78 15.50 -6.22
CA ILE A 153 10.12 14.09 -6.07
C ILE A 153 9.60 13.63 -4.71
N LYS A 154 8.63 12.72 -4.71
CA LYS A 154 8.01 12.23 -3.48
C LYS A 154 8.67 10.96 -2.98
N LYS A 155 8.98 10.05 -3.89
CA LYS A 155 9.56 8.73 -3.59
C LYS A 155 10.53 8.30 -4.69
N VAL A 156 11.53 7.54 -4.29
CA VAL A 156 12.31 6.69 -5.20
C VAL A 156 11.92 5.23 -4.97
N ILE A 157 11.62 4.52 -6.03
CA ILE A 157 11.25 3.10 -6.06
C ILE A 157 12.49 2.33 -6.50
N LEU A 158 13.19 1.72 -5.56
CA LEU A 158 14.35 0.89 -5.83
C LEU A 158 13.90 -0.52 -6.21
N ILE A 159 14.48 -1.11 -7.25
CA ILE A 159 14.14 -2.46 -7.70
C ILE A 159 15.40 -3.24 -8.07
N ASN A 160 15.48 -4.51 -7.69
CA ASN A 160 16.54 -5.41 -8.15
C ASN A 160 16.03 -6.15 -9.39
N THR A 161 16.74 -6.04 -10.51
CA THR A 161 16.31 -6.48 -11.84
C THR A 161 17.19 -7.62 -12.35
N PRO A 162 16.74 -8.42 -13.34
CA PRO A 162 17.51 -9.54 -13.86
C PRO A 162 18.80 -9.11 -14.58
N ASN A 163 19.73 -10.04 -14.70
CA ASN A 163 21.04 -9.82 -15.31
C ASN A 163 21.47 -11.06 -16.09
N THR A 164 21.82 -10.91 -17.36
CA THR A 164 22.39 -11.96 -18.22
C THR A 164 23.88 -11.75 -18.45
N ASN A 165 24.41 -10.57 -18.11
CA ASN A 165 25.83 -10.25 -18.18
C ASN A 165 26.66 -11.17 -17.27
N PRO A 166 27.56 -12.02 -17.83
CA PRO A 166 28.36 -12.97 -17.06
C PRO A 166 29.43 -12.30 -16.19
N GLU A 167 29.79 -11.04 -16.46
CA GLU A 167 30.75 -10.28 -15.64
C GLU A 167 30.13 -9.74 -14.35
N ARG A 168 28.84 -9.98 -14.12
CA ARG A 168 28.07 -9.43 -13.00
C ARG A 168 27.46 -10.52 -12.14
N PRO A 169 27.32 -10.29 -10.81
CA PRO A 169 26.72 -11.28 -9.91
C PRO A 169 25.27 -11.61 -10.27
N ASN A 170 24.84 -12.81 -9.89
CA ASN A 170 23.48 -13.31 -10.11
C ASN A 170 23.08 -13.33 -11.59
N GLN A 171 24.02 -13.68 -12.47
CA GLN A 171 23.72 -14.00 -13.85
C GLN A 171 22.68 -15.11 -13.92
N ILE A 172 21.69 -14.94 -14.80
CA ILE A 172 20.68 -15.94 -15.14
C ILE A 172 20.57 -16.11 -16.66
N PRO A 173 20.07 -17.25 -17.17
CA PRO A 173 19.86 -17.46 -18.61
C PRO A 173 18.87 -16.45 -19.21
N GLU A 174 19.02 -16.15 -20.50
CA GLU A 174 18.21 -15.16 -21.23
C GLU A 174 16.70 -15.40 -21.07
N ASP A 175 16.22 -16.62 -21.30
CA ASP A 175 14.77 -16.92 -21.21
C ASP A 175 14.21 -16.68 -19.80
N GLN A 176 15.01 -16.98 -18.77
CA GLN A 176 14.65 -16.65 -17.39
C GLN A 176 14.70 -15.14 -17.16
N ALA A 177 15.71 -14.44 -17.66
CA ALA A 177 15.84 -13.00 -17.51
C ALA A 177 14.67 -12.23 -18.13
N LEU A 178 14.15 -12.69 -19.28
CA LEU A 178 12.98 -12.12 -19.93
C LEU A 178 11.72 -12.28 -19.07
N MET A 179 11.51 -13.46 -18.49
CA MET A 179 10.41 -13.68 -17.55
C MET A 179 10.52 -12.76 -16.33
N GLU A 180 11.72 -12.64 -15.76
CA GLU A 180 11.95 -11.79 -14.60
C GLU A 180 11.90 -10.30 -14.92
N LEU A 181 12.25 -9.89 -16.14
CA LEU A 181 12.14 -8.49 -16.58
C LEU A 181 10.66 -8.10 -16.66
N LYS A 182 9.80 -8.99 -17.17
CA LYS A 182 8.34 -8.82 -17.14
C LYS A 182 7.82 -8.69 -15.71
N ASN A 183 8.30 -9.53 -14.79
CA ASN A 183 7.95 -9.45 -13.36
C ASN A 183 8.43 -8.14 -12.72
N SER A 184 9.61 -7.63 -13.11
CA SER A 184 10.16 -6.36 -12.65
C SER A 184 9.28 -5.17 -13.08
N PHE A 185 8.90 -5.09 -14.36
CA PHE A 185 7.97 -4.04 -14.83
C PHE A 185 6.60 -4.16 -14.16
N GLY A 186 6.05 -5.37 -14.06
CA GLY A 186 4.78 -5.61 -13.37
C GLY A 186 4.81 -5.17 -11.90
N SER A 187 5.90 -5.46 -11.19
CA SER A 187 6.10 -5.05 -9.79
C SER A 187 6.23 -3.54 -9.64
N LEU A 188 6.98 -2.88 -10.53
CA LEU A 188 7.10 -1.42 -10.54
C LEU A 188 5.74 -0.75 -10.74
N LEU A 189 5.01 -1.16 -11.78
CA LEU A 189 3.73 -0.55 -12.16
C LEU A 189 2.66 -0.77 -11.08
N LYS A 190 2.63 -1.97 -10.47
CA LYS A 190 1.75 -2.27 -9.33
C LYS A 190 2.11 -1.44 -8.10
N GLU A 191 3.39 -1.25 -7.81
CA GLU A 191 3.81 -0.42 -6.68
C GLU A 191 3.47 1.05 -6.91
N PHE A 192 3.66 1.56 -8.12
CA PHE A 192 3.23 2.90 -8.50
C PHE A 192 1.72 3.09 -8.34
N GLU A 193 0.91 2.15 -8.84
CA GLU A 193 -0.54 2.13 -8.63
C GLU A 193 -0.91 2.15 -7.13
N ASN A 194 -0.29 1.29 -6.32
CA ASN A 194 -0.52 1.24 -4.88
C ASN A 194 -0.22 2.58 -4.19
N ILE A 195 0.87 3.24 -4.58
CA ILE A 195 1.27 4.55 -4.07
C ILE A 195 0.23 5.62 -4.44
N LEU A 196 -0.25 5.61 -5.68
CA LEU A 196 -1.27 6.55 -6.14
C LEU A 196 -2.62 6.30 -5.48
N ASN A 197 -3.08 5.05 -5.41
CA ASN A 197 -4.34 4.68 -4.76
C ASN A 197 -4.29 4.93 -3.25
N SER A 198 -3.13 4.79 -2.61
CA SER A 198 -2.93 5.20 -1.22
C SER A 198 -2.98 6.73 -1.08
N SER A 199 -2.36 7.47 -2.01
CA SER A 199 -2.35 8.94 -1.99
C SER A 199 -3.73 9.54 -2.29
N LYS A 200 -4.46 8.99 -3.28
CA LYS A 200 -5.83 9.38 -3.62
C LYS A 200 -6.77 9.10 -2.47
N PHE A 201 -6.72 7.89 -1.89
CA PHE A 201 -7.44 7.56 -0.68
C PHE A 201 -7.15 8.60 0.41
N LEU A 202 -5.87 8.84 0.75
CA LEU A 202 -5.49 9.86 1.74
C LEU A 202 -5.92 11.29 1.37
N ASN A 203 -5.98 11.65 0.09
CA ASN A 203 -6.37 12.98 -0.39
C ASN A 203 -7.88 13.17 -0.44
N LEU A 204 -8.65 12.11 -0.74
CA LEU A 204 -10.12 12.08 -0.64
C LEU A 204 -10.55 12.38 0.80
N PHE A 205 -9.77 11.96 1.79
CA PHE A 205 -9.99 12.33 3.20
C PHE A 205 -9.44 13.70 3.62
N LYS A 206 -8.73 14.41 2.73
CA LYS A 206 -8.24 15.77 3.01
C LYS A 206 -9.07 16.84 2.31
N ASN A 207 -9.72 16.51 1.20
CA ASN A 207 -10.60 17.41 0.45
C ASN A 207 -11.79 16.61 -0.10
N PRO A 208 -12.95 16.59 0.58
CA PRO A 208 -14.11 15.81 0.17
C PRO A 208 -14.86 16.40 -1.05
N ASN A 209 -14.45 17.56 -1.57
CA ASN A 209 -15.06 18.16 -2.75
C ASN A 209 -14.46 17.59 -4.05
N VAL A 210 -14.71 16.31 -4.32
CA VAL A 210 -14.62 15.79 -5.69
C VAL A 210 -16.01 15.90 -6.31
N LYS A 211 -16.07 16.64 -7.41
CA LYS A 211 -17.24 17.13 -8.13
C LYS A 211 -18.34 16.08 -8.27
N SER A 212 -19.49 16.34 -7.65
CA SER A 212 -20.77 15.79 -8.10
C SER A 212 -21.13 16.48 -9.42
N ASP A 213 -21.50 15.67 -10.41
CA ASP A 213 -22.03 16.16 -11.68
C ASP A 213 -23.16 17.17 -11.47
N ASN A 214 -23.13 18.22 -12.30
CA ASN A 214 -24.18 19.22 -12.37
C ASN A 214 -25.49 18.56 -12.81
N SER A 215 -26.37 18.29 -11.86
CA SER A 215 -27.80 18.38 -12.09
C SER A 215 -28.43 19.25 -11.02
N ASN A 216 -29.05 20.33 -11.48
CA ASN A 216 -29.83 21.25 -10.68
C ASN A 216 -30.89 20.49 -9.88
N GLN A 217 -30.83 20.57 -8.55
CA GLN A 217 -32.02 20.77 -7.73
C GLN A 217 -31.64 21.24 -6.32
N LYS A 218 -32.17 22.42 -5.96
CA LYS A 218 -32.05 23.02 -4.63
C LYS A 218 -32.85 22.19 -3.63
N SER A 219 -32.18 21.59 -2.66
CA SER A 219 -32.75 21.35 -1.33
C SER A 219 -31.67 21.54 -0.27
N LYS A 220 -31.94 22.43 0.69
CA LYS A 220 -31.05 22.73 1.81
C LYS A 220 -31.06 21.56 2.79
N ALA A 221 -30.23 20.55 2.55
CA ALA A 221 -29.84 19.58 3.57
C ALA A 221 -28.42 19.95 4.07
N LYS A 222 -28.23 19.96 5.39
CA LYS A 222 -26.91 20.20 6.02
C LYS A 222 -25.94 19.11 5.54
N VAL A 223 -25.04 19.46 4.62
CA VAL A 223 -23.95 18.59 4.18
C VAL A 223 -22.96 18.48 5.34
N ASN A 224 -22.99 17.37 6.07
CA ASN A 224 -21.90 17.02 6.98
C ASN A 224 -20.65 16.78 6.14
N ASN A 225 -19.69 17.69 6.23
CA ASN A 225 -18.42 17.62 5.52
C ASN A 225 -17.54 16.54 6.17
N TYR A 226 -17.51 15.33 5.61
CA TYR A 226 -16.61 14.25 6.04
C TYR A 226 -15.19 14.51 5.51
N SER A 227 -14.50 15.47 6.13
CA SER A 227 -13.20 16.00 5.69
C SER A 227 -12.00 15.49 6.50
N SER A 228 -12.20 14.50 7.37
CA SER A 228 -11.15 13.95 8.22
C SER A 228 -10.76 12.53 7.80
N TRP A 229 -9.46 12.22 7.87
CA TRP A 229 -8.94 10.85 7.72
C TRP A 229 -9.64 9.83 8.62
N ASN A 230 -10.18 10.28 9.75
CA ASN A 230 -10.91 9.40 10.66
C ASN A 230 -12.22 8.90 10.04
N ASP A 231 -12.86 9.63 9.12
CA ASP A 231 -14.15 9.25 8.52
C ASP A 231 -14.00 8.27 7.35
N ALA A 232 -12.82 7.66 7.20
CA ALA A 232 -12.47 7.01 5.95
C ALA A 232 -13.35 5.83 5.55
N LEU A 233 -13.84 5.11 6.55
CA LEU A 233 -14.71 3.96 6.38
C LEU A 233 -16.10 4.33 5.84
N LEU A 234 -16.56 5.57 6.08
CA LEU A 234 -17.85 6.02 5.57
C LEU A 234 -17.86 6.14 4.04
N LEU A 235 -16.71 6.36 3.40
CA LEU A 235 -16.63 6.39 1.94
C LEU A 235 -16.87 5.01 1.31
N TYR A 236 -16.50 3.92 1.99
CA TYR A 236 -16.82 2.57 1.52
C TYR A 236 -18.33 2.34 1.47
N ILE A 237 -19.07 2.91 2.44
CA ILE A 237 -20.53 2.80 2.52
C ILE A 237 -21.20 3.71 1.48
N LYS A 238 -20.71 4.94 1.31
CA LYS A 238 -21.35 5.97 0.47
C LYS A 238 -21.05 5.82 -1.02
N HIS A 239 -19.87 5.31 -1.35
CA HIS A 239 -19.38 5.17 -2.73
C HIS A 239 -18.80 3.78 -2.99
N PRO A 240 -19.52 2.68 -2.68
CA PRO A 240 -19.00 1.32 -2.82
C PRO A 240 -18.50 1.00 -4.23
N GLU A 241 -19.08 1.65 -5.25
CA GLU A 241 -18.67 1.53 -6.65
C GLU A 241 -17.24 2.00 -6.93
N GLN A 242 -16.72 2.95 -6.14
CA GLN A 242 -15.36 3.48 -6.27
C GLN A 242 -14.31 2.64 -5.54
N TYR A 243 -14.75 1.72 -4.68
CA TYR A 243 -13.87 0.93 -3.81
C TYR A 243 -14.11 -0.58 -3.96
N LYS A 244 -14.63 -1.02 -5.12
CA LYS A 244 -14.97 -2.42 -5.39
C LYS A 244 -13.81 -3.36 -5.10
N GLU A 245 -12.55 -2.98 -5.36
CA GLU A 245 -11.40 -3.84 -5.07
C GLU A 245 -11.17 -4.11 -3.58
N TYR A 246 -11.70 -3.28 -2.68
CA TYR A 246 -11.58 -3.45 -1.23
C TYR A 246 -12.78 -4.17 -0.63
N ILE A 247 -13.90 -4.29 -1.36
CA ILE A 247 -15.12 -4.92 -0.86
C ILE A 247 -14.97 -6.44 -0.97
N PHE A 248 -14.94 -7.10 0.17
CA PHE A 248 -14.98 -8.56 0.26
C PHE A 248 -16.40 -9.07 0.03
N ARG A 249 -17.38 -8.39 0.62
CA ARG A 249 -18.80 -8.78 0.60
C ARG A 249 -19.68 -7.57 0.92
N SER A 250 -20.84 -7.47 0.29
CA SER A 250 -21.85 -6.44 0.59
C SER A 250 -23.17 -7.12 0.91
N GLU A 251 -23.64 -6.93 2.14
CA GLU A 251 -24.92 -7.42 2.67
C GLU A 251 -25.90 -6.26 2.84
N ASP A 252 -27.17 -6.53 3.14
CA ASP A 252 -28.19 -5.48 3.31
C ASP A 252 -27.82 -4.47 4.41
N LYS A 253 -27.38 -4.96 5.59
CA LYS A 253 -27.02 -4.13 6.74
C LYS A 253 -25.52 -3.87 6.88
N PHE A 254 -24.67 -4.67 6.24
CA PHE A 254 -23.23 -4.66 6.48
C PHE A 254 -22.44 -4.55 5.19
N LEU A 255 -21.28 -3.91 5.28
CA LEU A 255 -20.25 -3.95 4.26
C LEU A 255 -19.01 -4.59 4.87
N VAL A 256 -18.46 -5.60 4.20
CA VAL A 256 -17.24 -6.28 4.61
C VAL A 256 -16.14 -5.87 3.67
N VAL A 257 -15.07 -5.29 4.20
CA VAL A 257 -13.95 -4.81 3.40
C VAL A 257 -12.62 -5.41 3.85
N HIS A 258 -11.69 -5.57 2.93
CA HIS A 258 -10.29 -5.80 3.24
C HIS A 258 -9.70 -4.56 3.93
N ASP A 259 -9.08 -4.74 5.11
CA ASP A 259 -8.36 -3.65 5.75
C ASP A 259 -7.19 -3.23 4.84
N LYS A 260 -7.13 -1.94 4.49
CA LYS A 260 -6.12 -1.39 3.59
C LYS A 260 -4.68 -1.54 4.10
N PHE A 261 -4.51 -1.66 5.42
CA PHE A 261 -3.23 -1.85 6.09
C PHE A 261 -3.29 -3.11 6.97
N PRO A 262 -3.43 -4.31 6.39
CA PRO A 262 -3.78 -5.53 7.13
C PRO A 262 -2.70 -5.84 8.17
N LYS A 263 -3.07 -6.32 9.37
CA LYS A 263 -2.07 -6.60 10.44
C LYS A 263 -1.66 -8.07 10.51
N SER A 264 -2.31 -8.93 9.73
CA SER A 264 -2.02 -10.36 9.52
C SER A 264 -2.27 -10.73 8.06
N LYS A 265 -2.16 -12.03 7.71
CA LYS A 265 -2.49 -12.52 6.36
C LYS A 265 -3.92 -12.18 5.92
N ILE A 266 -4.91 -12.35 6.79
CA ILE A 266 -6.30 -11.98 6.52
C ILE A 266 -6.76 -11.00 7.59
N HIS A 267 -7.12 -9.79 7.17
CA HIS A 267 -7.69 -8.76 8.03
C HIS A 267 -8.85 -8.07 7.32
N LEU A 268 -10.05 -8.34 7.79
CA LEU A 268 -11.30 -7.78 7.29
C LEU A 268 -11.94 -6.88 8.34
N LEU A 269 -12.75 -5.94 7.87
CA LEU A 269 -13.58 -5.07 8.70
C LEU A 269 -15.04 -5.32 8.32
N ILE A 270 -15.86 -5.71 9.30
CA ILE A 270 -17.33 -5.71 9.18
C ILE A 270 -17.81 -4.34 9.63
N ILE A 271 -18.46 -3.61 8.73
CA ILE A 271 -18.89 -2.23 8.93
C ILE A 271 -20.41 -2.18 8.78
N PRO A 272 -21.20 -1.76 9.79
CA PRO A 272 -22.62 -1.51 9.60
C PRO A 272 -22.80 -0.36 8.61
N LYS A 273 -23.82 -0.44 7.74
CA LYS A 273 -24.19 0.66 6.83
C LYS A 273 -24.88 1.79 7.58
N GLU A 274 -25.46 1.50 8.75
CA GLU A 274 -25.90 2.51 9.71
C GLU A 274 -24.70 3.36 10.17
N GLU A 275 -24.82 4.69 10.10
CA GLU A 275 -23.74 5.61 10.47
C GLU A 275 -23.59 5.74 12.00
N ILE A 276 -22.78 4.87 12.60
CA ILE A 276 -22.49 4.87 14.03
C ILE A 276 -21.04 5.28 14.22
N LYS A 277 -20.80 6.50 14.72
CA LYS A 277 -19.47 7.12 14.70
C LYS A 277 -18.36 6.29 15.38
N SER A 278 -18.65 5.60 16.47
CA SER A 278 -17.68 4.70 17.13
C SER A 278 -18.39 3.82 18.14
N ILE A 279 -17.66 2.88 18.77
CA ILE A 279 -18.24 2.00 19.79
C ILE A 279 -18.87 2.77 20.97
N TYR A 280 -18.46 4.02 21.20
CA TYR A 280 -19.01 4.88 22.26
C TYR A 280 -20.44 5.35 21.99
N TYR A 281 -20.89 5.27 20.74
CA TYR A 281 -22.24 5.66 20.31
C TYR A 281 -23.20 4.47 20.27
N LEU A 282 -22.71 3.25 20.51
CA LEU A 282 -23.57 2.08 20.69
C LEU A 282 -24.37 2.22 21.99
N ASN A 283 -25.61 1.78 21.93
CA ASN A 283 -26.57 1.79 23.04
C ASN A 283 -27.38 0.48 23.02
N LYS A 284 -28.35 0.31 23.94
CA LYS A 284 -29.16 -0.93 24.04
C LYS A 284 -29.81 -1.38 22.73
N SER A 285 -30.28 -0.47 21.88
CA SER A 285 -30.91 -0.85 20.60
C SER A 285 -29.94 -1.52 19.64
N HIS A 286 -28.64 -1.29 19.80
CA HIS A 286 -27.60 -1.82 18.92
C HIS A 286 -27.10 -3.21 19.33
N ILE A 287 -27.66 -3.84 20.38
CA ILE A 287 -27.28 -5.21 20.78
C ILE A 287 -27.55 -6.19 19.64
N SER A 288 -28.70 -6.10 18.97
CA SER A 288 -29.03 -6.93 17.79
C SER A 288 -27.99 -6.73 16.68
N LEU A 289 -27.63 -5.48 16.39
CA LEU A 289 -26.63 -5.15 15.37
C LEU A 289 -25.28 -5.83 15.67
N VAL A 290 -24.79 -5.76 16.91
CA VAL A 290 -23.51 -6.40 17.29
C VAL A 290 -23.60 -7.93 17.20
N ASN A 291 -24.72 -8.53 17.58
CA ASN A 291 -24.94 -9.98 17.41
C ASN A 291 -24.94 -10.38 15.93
N GLU A 292 -25.64 -9.64 15.08
CA GLU A 292 -25.66 -9.89 13.63
C GLU A 292 -24.26 -9.73 13.00
N MET A 293 -23.45 -8.77 13.46
CA MET A 293 -22.05 -8.67 13.06
C MET A 293 -21.25 -9.93 13.46
N VAL A 294 -21.49 -10.45 14.66
CA VAL A 294 -20.84 -11.69 15.15
C VAL A 294 -21.24 -12.88 14.30
N ASP A 295 -22.52 -13.03 13.95
CA ASP A 295 -22.98 -14.14 13.13
C ASP A 295 -22.40 -14.08 11.72
N LEU A 296 -22.39 -12.89 11.09
CA LEU A 296 -21.71 -12.65 9.82
C LEU A 296 -20.21 -12.98 9.90
N SER A 297 -19.55 -12.67 11.03
CA SER A 297 -18.13 -13.04 11.20
C SER A 297 -17.90 -14.55 11.23
N LYS A 298 -18.81 -15.32 11.83
CA LYS A 298 -18.72 -16.79 11.86
C LYS A 298 -18.87 -17.37 10.45
N GLU A 299 -19.81 -16.85 9.66
CA GLU A 299 -19.99 -17.25 8.26
C GLU A 299 -18.73 -17.00 7.43
N ILE A 300 -18.19 -15.78 7.53
CA ILE A 300 -16.96 -15.38 6.82
C ILE A 300 -15.77 -16.26 7.24
N ILE A 301 -15.61 -16.51 8.54
CA ILE A 301 -14.53 -17.38 9.05
C ILE A 301 -14.69 -18.79 8.50
N ASN A 302 -15.90 -19.34 8.48
CA ASN A 302 -16.16 -20.68 7.93
C ASN A 302 -15.84 -20.74 6.43
N GLU A 303 -16.20 -19.72 5.65
CA GLU A 303 -15.84 -19.61 4.23
C GLU A 303 -14.31 -19.58 4.04
N LEU A 304 -13.62 -18.72 4.82
CA LEU A 304 -12.18 -18.57 4.71
C LEU A 304 -11.42 -19.81 5.15
N LYS A 305 -11.91 -20.54 6.17
CA LYS A 305 -11.34 -21.82 6.59
C LYS A 305 -11.49 -22.90 5.52
N LYS A 306 -12.65 -22.98 4.87
CA LYS A 306 -12.84 -23.88 3.71
C LYS A 306 -11.88 -23.56 2.57
N LYS A 307 -11.59 -22.27 2.34
CA LYS A 307 -10.75 -21.81 1.24
C LYS A 307 -9.24 -21.93 1.50
N TYR A 308 -8.80 -21.66 2.73
CA TYR A 308 -7.39 -21.52 3.07
C TYR A 308 -6.88 -22.50 4.13
N GLY A 309 -7.73 -23.44 4.57
CA GLY A 309 -7.42 -24.40 5.63
C GLY A 309 -7.73 -23.86 7.03
N GLU A 310 -7.43 -24.67 8.05
CA GLU A 310 -7.63 -24.29 9.44
C GLU A 310 -6.71 -23.13 9.83
N LEU A 311 -7.30 -21.94 9.93
CA LEU A 311 -6.65 -20.71 10.40
C LEU A 311 -7.30 -20.26 11.71
N ASP A 312 -6.46 -19.78 12.63
CA ASP A 312 -6.94 -19.15 13.86
C ASP A 312 -7.43 -17.73 13.57
N PHE A 313 -8.65 -17.42 13.95
CA PHE A 313 -9.23 -16.08 13.83
C PHE A 313 -9.56 -15.49 15.20
N GLN A 314 -9.43 -14.18 15.30
CA GLN A 314 -9.98 -13.39 16.38
C GLN A 314 -10.92 -12.33 15.82
N VAL A 315 -11.97 -12.04 16.59
CA VAL A 315 -13.03 -11.08 16.23
C VAL A 315 -13.21 -10.10 17.38
N GLY A 316 -13.30 -8.81 17.06
CA GLY A 316 -13.44 -7.79 18.10
C GLY A 316 -13.29 -6.34 17.63
N PHE A 317 -13.25 -5.45 18.61
CA PHE A 317 -13.20 -3.99 18.44
C PHE A 317 -11.98 -3.42 19.15
N HIS A 318 -11.45 -2.31 18.67
CA HIS A 318 -10.48 -1.55 19.45
C HIS A 318 -11.15 -0.73 20.54
N ALA A 319 -10.62 -0.78 21.77
CA ALA A 319 -11.13 0.01 22.91
C ALA A 319 -11.11 1.52 22.63
N ILE A 320 -10.07 1.99 21.93
CA ILE A 320 -9.99 3.35 21.41
C ILE A 320 -9.86 3.29 19.88
N PRO A 321 -10.98 3.43 19.13
CA PRO A 321 -10.96 3.33 17.68
C PRO A 321 -10.05 4.38 17.04
N SER A 322 -9.27 3.98 16.02
CA SER A 322 -8.43 4.89 15.25
C SER A 322 -9.16 5.60 14.11
N MET A 323 -10.33 5.09 13.73
CA MET A 323 -11.21 5.65 12.71
C MET A 323 -12.60 5.83 13.31
N ASN A 324 -13.33 6.81 12.81
CA ASN A 324 -14.77 6.91 12.94
C ASN A 324 -15.44 5.84 12.07
N GLN A 325 -16.73 5.65 12.31
CA GLN A 325 -17.54 4.50 11.93
C GLN A 325 -17.15 3.24 12.73
N VAL A 326 -18.13 2.66 13.43
CA VAL A 326 -17.99 1.36 14.09
C VAL A 326 -17.53 0.34 13.05
N HIS A 327 -16.55 -0.47 13.42
CA HIS A 327 -16.09 -1.58 12.61
C HIS A 327 -15.61 -2.69 13.51
N MET A 328 -16.01 -3.92 13.21
CA MET A 328 -15.52 -5.10 13.88
C MET A 328 -14.43 -5.74 13.03
N HIS A 329 -13.28 -5.99 13.64
CA HIS A 329 -12.17 -6.68 13.00
C HIS A 329 -12.47 -8.18 12.95
N VAL A 330 -12.23 -8.79 11.79
CA VAL A 330 -12.08 -10.24 11.62
C VAL A 330 -10.68 -10.48 11.11
N ILE A 331 -9.81 -11.01 11.97
CA ILE A 331 -8.37 -11.03 11.71
C ILE A 331 -7.75 -12.36 12.10
N THR A 332 -6.84 -12.87 11.27
CA THR A 332 -6.10 -14.10 11.58
C THR A 332 -5.01 -13.88 12.64
N GLY A 333 -4.81 -14.89 13.50
CA GLY A 333 -3.84 -14.87 14.61
C GLY A 333 -2.38 -15.00 14.19
N ASP A 334 -2.05 -15.09 12.91
CA ASP A 334 -0.67 -15.19 12.46
C ASP A 334 0.13 -13.88 12.63
N PHE A 335 -0.55 -12.74 12.47
CA PHE A 335 0.06 -11.40 12.50
C PHE A 335 1.31 -11.23 11.62
N ILE A 336 1.36 -11.92 10.48
CA ILE A 336 2.43 -11.80 9.49
C ILE A 336 2.00 -10.78 8.45
N SER A 337 2.47 -9.55 8.60
CA SER A 337 2.19 -8.51 7.63
C SER A 337 3.30 -7.44 7.57
N PRO A 338 3.61 -6.90 6.38
CA PRO A 338 4.41 -5.70 6.23
C PRO A 338 3.81 -4.48 6.97
N SER A 339 2.49 -4.42 7.11
CA SER A 339 1.75 -3.30 7.73
C SER A 339 1.68 -3.37 9.27
N LEU A 340 2.10 -4.48 9.88
CA LEU A 340 2.33 -4.57 11.33
C LEU A 340 3.68 -3.92 11.69
N LYS A 341 3.72 -2.59 11.87
CA LYS A 341 5.00 -1.85 11.90
C LYS A 341 5.54 -1.55 13.29
N ASN A 342 4.68 -1.35 14.28
CA ASN A 342 5.07 -0.78 15.57
C ASN A 342 4.38 -1.48 16.74
N LYS A 343 4.87 -1.21 17.95
CA LYS A 343 4.37 -1.76 19.21
C LYS A 343 2.88 -1.48 19.43
N LYS A 344 2.40 -0.29 19.05
CA LYS A 344 0.98 0.06 19.14
C LYS A 344 0.12 -0.86 18.27
N HIS A 345 0.54 -1.15 17.04
CA HIS A 345 -0.17 -2.10 16.18
C HIS A 345 -0.16 -3.50 16.78
N TRP A 346 0.92 -3.95 17.44
CA TRP A 346 0.93 -5.25 18.08
C TRP A 346 -0.03 -5.31 19.27
N ASN A 347 0.16 -4.40 20.22
CA ASN A 347 -0.59 -4.39 21.47
C ASN A 347 -2.09 -4.12 21.24
N SER A 348 -2.48 -3.42 20.16
CA SER A 348 -3.90 -3.16 19.90
C SER A 348 -4.71 -4.41 19.57
N PHE A 349 -4.08 -5.49 19.08
CA PHE A 349 -4.76 -6.74 18.73
C PHE A 349 -4.48 -7.89 19.71
N THR A 350 -3.43 -7.81 20.51
CA THR A 350 -2.90 -8.94 21.31
C THR A 350 -2.99 -8.72 22.82
N THR A 351 -3.76 -7.72 23.25
CA THR A 351 -4.00 -7.38 24.66
C THR A 351 -5.48 -7.10 24.89
N GLU A 352 -5.84 -6.73 26.11
CA GLU A 352 -7.20 -6.33 26.47
C GLU A 352 -7.69 -5.11 25.67
N PHE A 353 -6.80 -4.36 25.00
CA PHE A 353 -7.18 -3.30 24.06
C PHE A 353 -8.09 -3.80 22.93
N PHE A 354 -7.99 -5.09 22.57
CA PHE A 354 -8.87 -5.75 21.61
C PHE A 354 -10.09 -6.33 22.34
N LEU A 355 -11.18 -5.56 22.34
CA LEU A 355 -12.43 -5.89 23.01
C LEU A 355 -13.18 -6.97 22.25
N LYS A 356 -13.47 -8.10 22.90
CA LYS A 356 -14.34 -9.13 22.36
C LYS A 356 -15.78 -8.60 22.21
N PRO A 357 -16.56 -9.07 21.22
CA PRO A 357 -17.96 -8.65 21.06
C PRO A 357 -18.81 -8.89 22.32
N SER A 358 -18.54 -9.97 23.07
CA SER A 358 -19.22 -10.26 24.34
C SER A 358 -19.01 -9.19 25.41
N PHE A 359 -17.86 -8.51 25.43
CA PHE A 359 -17.62 -7.38 26.32
C PHE A 359 -18.49 -6.17 25.94
N ILE A 360 -18.61 -5.88 24.64
CA ILE A 360 -19.46 -4.80 24.12
C ILE A 360 -20.93 -5.08 24.48
N ILE A 361 -21.42 -6.29 24.19
CA ILE A 361 -22.81 -6.70 24.49
C ILE A 361 -23.10 -6.54 25.98
N LYS A 362 -22.24 -7.08 26.87
CA LYS A 362 -22.42 -6.99 28.32
C LYS A 362 -22.45 -5.55 28.85
N GLN A 363 -21.64 -4.66 28.28
CA GLN A 363 -21.66 -3.23 28.63
C GLN A 363 -22.98 -2.57 28.19
N LEU A 364 -23.48 -2.87 27.00
CA LEU A 364 -24.76 -2.36 26.51
C LEU A 364 -25.94 -2.89 27.34
N GLU A 365 -25.96 -4.18 27.68
CA GLU A 365 -27.00 -4.77 28.52
C GLU A 365 -27.08 -4.10 29.90
N ASN A 366 -25.93 -4.02 30.57
CA ASN A 366 -25.84 -3.54 31.96
C ASN A 366 -25.98 -2.02 32.07
N TYR A 367 -25.37 -1.26 31.17
CA TYR A 367 -25.21 0.19 31.32
C TYR A 367 -25.84 1.00 30.17
N GLY A 368 -26.33 0.34 29.13
CA GLY A 368 -26.91 0.98 27.95
C GLY A 368 -25.94 1.81 27.11
N SER A 369 -24.64 1.77 27.43
CA SER A 369 -23.59 2.54 26.78
C SER A 369 -22.23 1.88 27.00
N ILE A 370 -21.26 2.18 26.14
CA ILE A 370 -19.88 1.69 26.29
C ILE A 370 -19.04 2.73 27.02
N LYS A 371 -18.55 2.38 28.21
CA LYS A 371 -17.61 3.20 28.99
C LYS A 371 -16.21 2.58 28.97
N ILE A 372 -15.24 3.37 28.51
CA ILE A 372 -13.84 2.96 28.38
C ILE A 372 -12.96 3.95 29.14
N ASP A 373 -12.13 3.43 30.05
CA ASP A 373 -11.04 4.19 30.66
C ASP A 373 -9.91 4.37 29.63
N LYS A 374 -9.92 5.52 28.96
CA LYS A 374 -8.94 5.82 27.90
C LYS A 374 -7.52 5.79 28.42
N GLN A 375 -7.27 6.30 29.63
CA GLN A 375 -5.92 6.36 30.19
C GLN A 375 -5.40 4.94 30.42
N HIS A 376 -6.21 4.06 30.99
CA HIS A 376 -5.88 2.65 31.14
C HIS A 376 -5.49 2.00 29.80
N TYR A 377 -6.32 2.12 28.77
CA TYR A 377 -6.05 1.51 27.47
C TYR A 377 -4.85 2.12 26.74
N GLU A 378 -4.56 3.41 26.92
CA GLU A 378 -3.34 4.03 26.42
C GLU A 378 -2.07 3.47 27.09
N THR A 379 -2.15 3.10 28.37
CA THR A 379 -1.03 2.40 29.04
C THR A 379 -0.83 1.00 28.50
N ILE A 380 -1.91 0.27 28.20
CA ILE A 380 -1.85 -1.08 27.60
C ILE A 380 -1.07 -1.04 26.28
N LEU A 381 -1.32 -0.04 25.43
CA LEU A 381 -0.61 0.09 24.15
C LEU A 381 0.91 0.31 24.30
N LYS A 382 1.38 0.75 25.46
CA LYS A 382 2.80 1.00 25.76
C LYS A 382 3.51 -0.21 26.39
N ARG A 383 2.77 -1.24 26.82
CA ARG A 383 3.32 -2.45 27.47
C ARG A 383 4.40 -3.13 26.63
N PRO A 384 5.32 -3.91 27.25
CA PRO A 384 6.30 -4.71 26.53
C PRO A 384 5.66 -5.62 25.48
N LEU A 385 6.41 -5.92 24.42
CA LEU A 385 5.93 -6.82 23.36
C LEU A 385 5.95 -8.25 23.89
N LYS A 386 4.80 -8.88 24.05
CA LYS A 386 4.70 -10.31 24.40
C LYS A 386 4.04 -11.09 23.28
N CYS A 387 4.56 -12.28 22.98
CA CYS A 387 3.96 -13.18 22.02
C CYS A 387 2.58 -13.63 22.54
N HIS A 388 1.53 -13.52 21.70
CA HIS A 388 0.17 -13.92 22.09
C HIS A 388 -0.01 -15.44 22.18
N LYS A 389 0.95 -16.23 21.68
CA LYS A 389 0.91 -17.71 21.71
C LYS A 389 1.68 -18.30 22.89
N CYS A 390 2.92 -17.85 23.13
CA CYS A 390 3.79 -18.43 24.17
C CYS A 390 4.17 -17.45 25.30
N ASN A 391 3.64 -16.21 25.27
CA ASN A 391 3.89 -15.16 26.26
C ASN A 391 5.36 -14.69 26.39
N GLN A 392 6.25 -15.16 25.50
CA GLN A 392 7.65 -14.73 25.48
C GLN A 392 7.75 -13.23 25.17
N GLU A 393 8.52 -12.51 25.98
CA GLU A 393 8.76 -11.09 25.79
C GLU A 393 9.83 -10.85 24.71
N MET A 394 9.59 -9.84 23.87
CA MET A 394 10.42 -9.48 22.72
C MET A 394 10.94 -8.06 22.87
N LYS A 395 12.24 -7.88 22.58
CA LYS A 395 12.90 -6.58 22.72
C LYS A 395 12.35 -5.54 21.75
N ASN A 396 11.99 -5.93 20.53
CA ASN A 396 11.56 -5.02 19.47
C ASN A 396 10.68 -5.72 18.41
N MET A 397 10.07 -4.93 17.51
CA MET A 397 9.21 -5.47 16.46
C MET A 397 9.92 -6.46 15.51
N PRO A 398 11.17 -6.22 15.06
CA PRO A 398 11.88 -7.22 14.23
C PRO A 398 12.04 -8.58 14.90
N THR A 399 12.47 -8.60 16.18
CA THR A 399 12.62 -9.85 16.94
C THR A 399 11.28 -10.55 17.14
N LEU A 400 10.23 -9.80 17.46
CA LEU A 400 8.87 -10.33 17.53
C LEU A 400 8.42 -10.94 16.19
N LYS A 401 8.60 -10.24 15.05
CA LYS A 401 8.21 -10.77 13.74
C LYS A 401 8.94 -12.04 13.37
N SER A 402 10.25 -12.09 13.63
CA SER A 402 11.05 -13.29 13.43
C SER A 402 10.56 -14.45 14.29
N HIS A 403 10.16 -14.15 15.54
CA HIS A 403 9.59 -15.14 16.44
C HIS A 403 8.20 -15.62 16.00
N LEU A 404 7.33 -14.76 15.47
CA LEU A 404 6.01 -15.18 14.99
C LEU A 404 6.11 -16.22 13.87
N SER A 405 7.16 -16.15 13.04
CA SER A 405 7.43 -17.16 12.02
C SER A 405 7.69 -18.55 12.57
N THR A 406 8.15 -18.69 13.82
CA THR A 406 8.38 -20.01 14.44
C THR A 406 7.10 -20.69 14.90
N HIS A 407 5.98 -19.94 14.98
CA HIS A 407 4.65 -20.49 15.32
C HIS A 407 3.84 -20.90 14.10
N ILE A 408 4.44 -20.80 12.91
CA ILE A 408 3.88 -21.29 11.66
C ILE A 408 4.52 -22.66 11.44
N SER A 409 3.91 -23.70 11.99
CA SER A 409 4.25 -25.06 11.58
C SER A 409 3.86 -25.24 10.11
N ASN A 410 4.71 -25.92 9.34
CA ASN A 410 4.52 -26.23 7.91
C ASN A 410 3.14 -26.80 7.60
#